data_AF-A0A812LV91-F1
#
_entry.id   AF-A0A812LV91-F1
#
_cell.length_a   1.000
_cell.length_b   1.000
_cell.length_c   1.000
_cell.angle_alpha   90.00
_cell.angle_beta   90.00
_cell.angle_gamma   90.00
#
_symmetry.space_group_name_H-M   'P 1'
#
loop_
_entity.id
_entity.type
_entity.pdbx_description
1 polymer ?
#
loop_
_entity_poly.entity_id
_entity_poly.type
_entity_poly.pdbx_seq_one_letter_code
_entity_poly.pdbx_strand_id
1 'polypeptide(L)'
;MSSTVASSSGNHRIVKLGACWGGWDGDGQNPSYHAPGVYRLCRNYMKSHDTKYGTSADEGENWEADWNKVIATTYKVFEATQCPSTGLVPNWAKVYEEGQSLRAETGFSGSGTPGAEYGSEASRTVWRVTLDYLLFPSEAGDAAAFLDPLATHLEGKETNGNWATALDVDGSCLVDSVHSSWSWNMFMAGPTFSCLVCPANSVQEDRQQELIDAAGRRVASKAIEDYYSGSWIAISTITLHLGLEKPGPPSPPATTVPVTSTIAPTTSSDSTGVLARPQTSVCSPGGVCSEASEDCRATGCCVNAGLTCYEKNDYWANCRQSCEPGAIDPNDAPEYQTPWTCTVIGGSTPSPSPQPSPSPPPSPTPSPAPNPVPGMAFTTGTAGSGKARLFEFVDALTALPAAGSKYRAVRSSGGAAGGV
;
A
#
# COMPACT_ATOMS: atom_id res chain seq x y z
N MET A 1 -11.65 -11.02 -4.26
CA MET A 1 -12.18 -10.48 -5.54
C MET A 1 -13.26 -9.41 -5.41
N SER A 2 -13.96 -9.26 -4.29
CA SER A 2 -15.01 -8.24 -4.10
C SER A 2 -14.55 -6.79 -4.33
N SER A 3 -13.25 -6.51 -4.13
CA SER A 3 -12.63 -5.20 -4.36
C SER A 3 -12.23 -4.93 -5.81
N THR A 4 -12.67 -5.76 -6.76
CA THR A 4 -12.49 -5.52 -8.20
C THR A 4 -13.84 -5.50 -8.91
N VAL A 5 -13.90 -4.89 -10.08
CA VAL A 5 -15.12 -4.77 -10.89
C VAL A 5 -14.80 -5.04 -12.36
N ALA A 6 -15.59 -5.92 -12.98
CA ALA A 6 -15.49 -6.19 -14.41
C ALA A 6 -16.04 -5.01 -15.22
N SER A 7 -15.49 -4.78 -16.41
CA SER A 7 -16.10 -3.85 -17.37
C SER A 7 -17.46 -4.35 -17.83
N SER A 8 -18.27 -3.48 -18.43
CA SER A 8 -19.59 -3.83 -18.95
C SER A 8 -19.52 -4.95 -20.02
N SER A 9 -18.45 -4.99 -20.81
CA SER A 9 -18.20 -6.07 -21.77
C SER A 9 -17.65 -7.36 -21.14
N GLY A 10 -17.12 -7.30 -19.91
CA GLY A 10 -16.45 -8.40 -19.24
C GLY A 10 -15.01 -8.67 -19.73
N ASN A 11 -14.52 -7.90 -20.71
CA ASN A 11 -13.18 -8.04 -21.27
C ASN A 11 -12.08 -7.61 -20.28
N HIS A 12 -12.40 -6.64 -19.41
CA HIS A 12 -11.47 -6.07 -18.47
C HIS A 12 -11.97 -6.18 -17.03
N ARG A 13 -11.07 -6.03 -16.06
CA ARG A 13 -11.38 -6.00 -14.63
C ARG A 13 -10.43 -5.08 -13.88
N ILE A 14 -10.94 -4.02 -13.26
CA ILE A 14 -10.13 -3.06 -12.49
C ILE A 14 -10.34 -3.20 -11.00
N VAL A 15 -9.35 -2.73 -10.23
CA VAL A 15 -9.48 -2.55 -8.79
C VAL A 15 -10.44 -1.37 -8.50
N LYS A 16 -11.17 -1.46 -7.41
CA LYS A 16 -12.03 -0.38 -6.90
C LYS A 16 -11.23 0.56 -6.01
N LEU A 17 -11.73 1.78 -5.81
CA LEU A 17 -11.14 2.75 -4.88
C LEU A 17 -11.44 2.41 -3.41
N GLY A 18 -12.56 1.73 -3.16
CA GLY A 18 -12.88 1.16 -1.86
C GLY A 18 -13.64 -0.15 -1.98
N ALA A 19 -14.06 -0.71 -0.86
CA ALA A 19 -14.79 -1.99 -0.84
C ALA A 19 -16.05 -1.95 -1.73
N CYS A 20 -16.73 -0.79 -1.78
CA CYS A 20 -18.04 -0.63 -2.39
C CYS A 20 -18.12 0.49 -3.44
N TRP A 21 -17.04 1.19 -3.75
CA TRP A 21 -17.06 2.39 -4.60
C TRP A 21 -15.79 2.53 -5.44
N GLY A 22 -15.85 3.35 -6.48
CA GLY A 22 -14.80 3.47 -7.49
C GLY A 22 -14.89 2.37 -8.54
N GLY A 23 -14.18 2.55 -9.65
CA GLY A 23 -14.30 1.63 -10.77
C GLY A 23 -14.15 2.32 -12.11
N TRP A 24 -15.13 2.10 -12.99
CA TRP A 24 -15.05 2.54 -14.38
C TRP A 24 -15.61 3.97 -14.52
N ASP A 25 -15.26 4.60 -15.63
CA ASP A 25 -15.89 5.82 -16.10
C ASP A 25 -15.87 6.96 -15.05
N GLY A 26 -17.04 7.49 -14.69
CA GLY A 26 -17.20 8.58 -13.74
C GLY A 26 -16.86 8.22 -12.29
N ASP A 27 -16.80 6.93 -11.94
CA ASP A 27 -16.48 6.48 -10.58
C ASP A 27 -15.00 6.67 -10.23
N GLY A 28 -14.17 6.89 -11.27
CA GLY A 28 -12.78 7.27 -11.13
C GLY A 28 -11.85 6.15 -10.67
N GLN A 29 -10.56 6.44 -10.85
CA GLN A 29 -9.45 5.55 -10.58
C GLN A 29 -8.26 6.31 -10.00
N ASN A 30 -7.44 5.56 -9.28
CA ASN A 30 -6.18 6.01 -8.71
C ASN A 30 -5.09 5.04 -9.17
N PRO A 31 -4.19 5.45 -10.09
CA PRO A 31 -3.11 4.57 -10.55
C PRO A 31 -2.27 3.99 -9.41
N SER A 32 -2.21 4.62 -8.24
CA SER A 32 -1.43 4.16 -7.09
C SER A 32 -2.07 2.98 -6.36
N TYR A 33 -3.32 2.63 -6.65
CA TYR A 33 -4.04 1.53 -6.01
C TYR A 33 -3.87 0.21 -6.79
N HIS A 34 -3.41 0.33 -8.03
CA HIS A 34 -3.06 -0.78 -8.89
C HIS A 34 -1.71 -1.39 -8.45
N ALA A 35 -1.75 -2.64 -7.97
CA ALA A 35 -0.62 -3.34 -7.38
C ALA A 35 -0.43 -4.74 -7.99
N PRO A 36 0.05 -4.85 -9.25
CA PRO A 36 0.08 -6.12 -9.98
C PRO A 36 0.87 -7.22 -9.26
N GLY A 37 1.99 -6.89 -8.61
CA GLY A 37 2.74 -7.86 -7.81
C GLY A 37 1.95 -8.42 -6.63
N VAL A 38 1.16 -7.57 -5.95
CA VAL A 38 0.28 -8.02 -4.86
C VAL A 38 -0.82 -8.93 -5.41
N TYR A 39 -1.36 -8.64 -6.59
CA TYR A 39 -2.37 -9.50 -7.22
C TYR A 39 -1.82 -10.87 -7.59
N ARG A 40 -0.57 -10.95 -8.07
CA ARG A 40 0.12 -12.23 -8.29
C ARG A 40 0.36 -13.00 -7.01
N LEU A 41 0.75 -12.31 -5.92
CA LEU A 41 0.84 -12.93 -4.59
C LEU A 41 -0.49 -13.52 -4.15
N CYS A 42 -1.60 -12.75 -4.25
CA CYS A 42 -2.93 -13.23 -3.91
C CYS A 42 -3.33 -14.45 -4.76
N ARG A 43 -3.12 -14.39 -6.08
CA ARG A 43 -3.38 -15.50 -7.02
C ARG A 43 -2.62 -16.77 -6.60
N ASN A 44 -1.30 -16.65 -6.41
CA ASN A 44 -0.44 -17.79 -6.07
C ASN A 44 -0.76 -18.35 -4.68
N TYR A 45 -1.08 -17.49 -3.72
CA TYR A 45 -1.49 -17.90 -2.38
C TYR A 45 -2.80 -18.70 -2.41
N MET A 46 -3.82 -18.17 -3.10
CA MET A 46 -5.11 -18.86 -3.24
C MET A 46 -4.94 -20.24 -3.88
N LYS A 47 -4.17 -20.35 -4.97
CA LYS A 47 -3.88 -21.62 -5.65
C LYS A 47 -3.08 -22.63 -4.83
N SER A 48 -2.26 -22.18 -3.88
CA SER A 48 -1.42 -23.08 -3.09
C SER A 48 -2.07 -23.50 -1.77
N HIS A 49 -3.15 -22.85 -1.37
CA HIS A 49 -3.78 -23.04 -0.06
C HIS A 49 -5.31 -23.19 -0.11
N ASP A 50 -5.93 -23.27 -1.28
CA ASP A 50 -7.38 -23.50 -1.48
C ASP A 50 -7.90 -24.73 -0.74
N THR A 51 -7.17 -25.85 -0.76
CA THR A 51 -7.55 -27.06 0.00
C THR A 51 -7.69 -26.83 1.49
N LYS A 52 -6.99 -25.83 2.05
CA LYS A 52 -6.97 -25.51 3.48
C LYS A 52 -7.86 -24.34 3.86
N TYR A 53 -7.86 -23.27 3.05
CA TYR A 53 -8.52 -22.01 3.37
C TYR A 53 -9.60 -21.61 2.37
N GLY A 54 -9.67 -22.29 1.22
CA GLY A 54 -10.70 -22.08 0.22
C GLY A 54 -12.05 -22.62 0.65
N THR A 55 -13.09 -22.04 0.07
CA THR A 55 -14.48 -22.51 0.10
C THR A 55 -14.66 -23.82 -0.68
N SER A 56 -13.73 -24.14 -1.58
CA SER A 56 -13.58 -25.41 -2.27
C SER A 56 -12.11 -25.71 -2.52
N ALA A 57 -11.79 -26.99 -2.74
CA ALA A 57 -10.43 -27.43 -3.07
C ALA A 57 -9.87 -26.80 -4.36
N ASP A 58 -10.74 -26.36 -5.27
CA ASP A 58 -10.34 -25.76 -6.55
C ASP A 58 -10.60 -24.23 -6.60
N GLU A 59 -10.81 -23.57 -5.46
CA GLU A 59 -11.15 -22.13 -5.47
C GLU A 59 -10.03 -21.29 -6.10
N GLY A 60 -8.77 -21.62 -5.83
CA GLY A 60 -7.63 -20.90 -6.34
C GLY A 60 -7.53 -20.97 -7.87
N GLU A 61 -7.68 -22.18 -8.43
CA GLU A 61 -7.71 -22.42 -9.88
C GLU A 61 -8.86 -21.68 -10.54
N ASN A 62 -10.04 -21.70 -9.92
CA ASN A 62 -11.23 -21.06 -10.47
C ASN A 62 -11.10 -19.53 -10.58
N TRP A 63 -10.34 -18.89 -9.68
CA TRP A 63 -10.11 -17.43 -9.70
C TRP A 63 -8.85 -17.00 -10.44
N GLU A 64 -8.00 -17.93 -10.88
CA GLU A 64 -6.74 -17.61 -11.56
C GLU A 64 -6.94 -16.72 -12.78
N ALA A 65 -7.91 -17.07 -13.64
CA ALA A 65 -8.21 -16.31 -14.84
C ALA A 65 -8.63 -14.87 -14.54
N ASP A 66 -9.38 -14.66 -13.45
CA ASP A 66 -9.81 -13.33 -13.04
C ASP A 66 -8.67 -12.53 -12.41
N TRP A 67 -7.76 -13.15 -11.66
CA TRP A 67 -6.54 -12.47 -11.18
C TRP A 67 -5.66 -12.04 -12.34
N ASN A 68 -5.46 -12.93 -13.31
CA ASN A 68 -4.71 -12.61 -14.53
C ASN A 68 -5.38 -11.48 -15.31
N LYS A 69 -6.72 -11.44 -15.36
CA LYS A 69 -7.47 -10.35 -15.98
C LYS A 69 -7.27 -9.02 -15.25
N VAL A 70 -7.23 -9.01 -13.91
CA VAL A 70 -6.96 -7.79 -13.11
C VAL A 70 -5.55 -7.28 -13.36
N ILE A 71 -4.56 -8.17 -13.43
CA ILE A 71 -3.16 -7.82 -13.71
C ILE A 71 -3.03 -7.23 -15.12
N ALA A 72 -3.59 -7.92 -16.13
CA ALA A 72 -3.54 -7.43 -17.52
C ALA A 72 -4.26 -6.10 -17.68
N THR A 73 -5.43 -5.93 -17.06
CA THR A 73 -6.18 -4.67 -17.09
C THR A 73 -5.40 -3.56 -16.38
N THR A 74 -4.70 -3.87 -15.29
CA THR A 74 -3.87 -2.92 -14.56
C THR A 74 -2.80 -2.29 -15.45
N TYR A 75 -2.08 -3.09 -16.24
CA TYR A 75 -1.10 -2.54 -17.18
C TYR A 75 -1.74 -1.70 -18.29
N LYS A 76 -2.96 -2.02 -18.74
CA LYS A 76 -3.70 -1.14 -19.65
C LYS A 76 -4.15 0.17 -18.99
N VAL A 77 -4.45 0.17 -17.69
CA VAL A 77 -4.73 1.41 -16.95
C VAL A 77 -3.48 2.27 -16.89
N PHE A 78 -2.31 1.67 -16.63
CA PHE A 78 -1.04 2.38 -16.67
C PHE A 78 -0.74 2.95 -18.05
N GLU A 79 -0.90 2.17 -19.11
CA GLU A 79 -0.74 2.66 -20.50
C GLU A 79 -1.69 3.84 -20.80
N ALA A 80 -2.95 3.75 -20.39
CA ALA A 80 -3.92 4.81 -20.61
C ALA A 80 -3.64 6.09 -19.80
N THR A 81 -2.98 5.96 -18.64
CA THR A 81 -2.77 7.07 -17.70
C THR A 81 -1.38 7.69 -17.74
N GLN A 82 -0.40 6.97 -18.29
CA GLN A 82 1.00 7.39 -18.33
C GLN A 82 1.24 8.40 -19.43
N CYS A 83 1.94 9.48 -19.08
CA CYS A 83 2.50 10.44 -20.02
C CYS A 83 3.68 9.80 -20.76
N PRO A 84 3.62 9.62 -22.09
CA PRO A 84 4.69 8.93 -22.83
C PRO A 84 6.05 9.66 -22.78
N SER A 85 6.04 10.98 -22.70
CA SER A 85 7.25 11.83 -22.69
C SER A 85 7.98 11.84 -21.35
N THR A 86 7.29 11.58 -20.24
CA THR A 86 7.84 11.75 -18.88
C THR A 86 7.74 10.50 -18.02
N GLY A 87 6.94 9.51 -18.43
CA GLY A 87 6.62 8.32 -17.63
C GLY A 87 5.73 8.59 -16.41
N LEU A 88 5.28 9.82 -16.19
CA LEU A 88 4.46 10.20 -15.03
C LEU A 88 3.00 9.77 -15.21
N VAL A 89 2.31 9.49 -14.11
CA VAL A 89 0.87 9.21 -14.04
C VAL A 89 0.18 10.22 -13.12
N PRO A 90 -1.11 10.53 -13.31
CA PRO A 90 -1.85 11.44 -12.43
C PRO A 90 -2.18 10.78 -11.08
N ASN A 91 -2.46 11.59 -10.06
CA ASN A 91 -3.01 11.10 -8.78
C ASN A 91 -4.34 10.38 -9.01
N TRP A 92 -5.17 10.93 -9.91
CA TRP A 92 -6.51 10.45 -10.19
C TRP A 92 -6.88 10.64 -11.66
N ALA A 93 -7.64 9.70 -12.20
CA ALA A 93 -8.17 9.77 -13.55
C ALA A 93 -9.54 9.07 -13.63
N LYS A 94 -10.29 9.35 -14.68
CA LYS A 94 -11.41 8.49 -15.13
C LYS A 94 -10.87 7.51 -16.14
N VAL A 95 -11.34 6.27 -16.12
CA VAL A 95 -10.88 5.21 -17.03
C VAL A 95 -12.06 4.56 -17.72
N TYR A 96 -12.03 4.59 -19.04
CA TYR A 96 -13.09 4.11 -19.93
C TYR A 96 -12.58 2.91 -20.73
N GLU A 97 -13.48 1.95 -20.96
CA GLU A 97 -13.21 0.83 -21.86
C GLU A 97 -13.45 1.22 -23.32
N GLU A 98 -12.47 0.96 -24.19
CA GLU A 98 -12.55 1.16 -25.63
C GLU A 98 -12.18 -0.12 -26.37
N GLY A 99 -13.12 -1.07 -26.38
CA GLY A 99 -12.92 -2.38 -27.00
C GLY A 99 -11.89 -3.22 -26.23
N GLN A 100 -10.69 -3.35 -26.80
CA GLN A 100 -9.56 -4.06 -26.17
C GLN A 100 -8.53 -3.13 -25.52
N SER A 101 -8.71 -1.82 -25.67
CA SER A 101 -7.84 -0.81 -25.07
C SER A 101 -8.60 -0.03 -23.98
N LEU A 102 -7.87 0.72 -23.18
CA LEU A 102 -8.44 1.64 -22.21
C LEU A 102 -8.05 3.07 -22.57
N ARG A 103 -8.93 4.01 -22.24
CA ARG A 103 -8.68 5.44 -22.38
C ARG A 103 -8.88 6.11 -21.03
N ALA A 104 -8.04 7.08 -20.70
CA ALA A 104 -8.20 7.84 -19.47
C ALA A 104 -8.42 9.34 -19.74
N GLU A 105 -9.13 9.99 -18.81
CA GLU A 105 -9.40 11.42 -18.81
C GLU A 105 -9.13 12.02 -17.44
N THR A 106 -8.86 13.33 -17.41
CA THR A 106 -8.84 14.11 -16.17
C THR A 106 -10.26 14.37 -15.66
N GLY A 107 -10.40 15.17 -14.61
CA GLY A 107 -11.71 15.55 -14.06
C GLY A 107 -12.28 14.57 -13.02
N PHE A 108 -11.41 13.79 -12.39
CA PHE A 108 -11.66 13.06 -11.15
C PHE A 108 -10.55 13.40 -10.14
N SER A 109 -10.89 13.47 -8.85
CA SER A 109 -9.96 13.76 -7.76
C SER A 109 -10.47 13.18 -6.46
N GLY A 110 -9.58 12.80 -5.56
CA GLY A 110 -9.91 12.26 -4.24
C GLY A 110 -8.90 12.67 -3.18
N SER A 111 -9.23 12.40 -1.91
CA SER A 111 -8.33 12.62 -0.76
C SER A 111 -7.76 14.05 -0.64
N GLY A 112 -8.45 15.05 -1.17
CA GLY A 112 -7.98 16.45 -1.18
C GLY A 112 -6.79 16.73 -2.12
N THR A 113 -6.45 15.81 -3.02
CA THR A 113 -5.32 15.96 -3.95
C THR A 113 -5.80 16.30 -5.37
N PRO A 114 -5.09 17.17 -6.11
CA PRO A 114 -5.46 17.48 -7.49
C PRO A 114 -5.37 16.24 -8.38
N GLY A 115 -6.33 16.05 -9.28
CA GLY A 115 -6.40 14.85 -10.11
C GLY A 115 -5.24 14.71 -11.07
N ALA A 116 -5.04 15.73 -11.91
CA ALA A 116 -4.01 15.78 -12.96
C ALA A 116 -2.58 16.08 -12.45
N GLU A 117 -2.35 16.03 -11.15
CA GLU A 117 -1.02 16.24 -10.57
C GLU A 117 -0.28 14.90 -10.42
N TYR A 118 1.02 14.87 -10.75
CA TYR A 118 1.94 13.89 -10.20
C TYR A 118 2.27 14.27 -8.76
N GLY A 119 1.46 13.77 -7.83
CA GLY A 119 1.49 14.12 -6.42
C GLY A 119 1.52 12.91 -5.49
N SER A 120 1.10 13.14 -4.23
CA SER A 120 1.25 12.18 -3.12
C SER A 120 0.58 10.84 -3.34
N GLU A 121 -0.42 10.76 -4.23
CA GLU A 121 -0.99 9.49 -4.67
C GLU A 121 -0.13 8.87 -5.77
N ALA A 122 0.05 9.60 -6.88
CA ALA A 122 0.68 9.15 -8.11
C ALA A 122 2.06 8.50 -7.93
N SER A 123 2.92 9.07 -7.09
CA SER A 123 4.29 8.58 -6.91
C SER A 123 4.35 7.10 -6.57
N ARG A 124 3.39 6.62 -5.76
CA ARG A 124 3.36 5.25 -5.25
C ARG A 124 3.13 4.22 -6.35
N THR A 125 2.51 4.61 -7.47
CA THR A 125 2.36 3.73 -8.65
C THR A 125 3.70 3.17 -9.08
N VAL A 126 4.74 4.01 -9.09
CA VAL A 126 6.09 3.61 -9.50
C VAL A 126 6.59 2.45 -8.64
N TRP A 127 6.47 2.57 -7.32
CA TRP A 127 6.88 1.51 -6.40
C TRP A 127 6.02 0.24 -6.53
N ARG A 128 4.71 0.36 -6.77
CA ARG A 128 3.84 -0.80 -7.00
C ARG A 128 4.26 -1.61 -8.23
N VAL A 129 4.69 -0.93 -9.30
CA VAL A 129 5.17 -1.59 -10.52
C VAL A 129 6.59 -2.14 -10.32
N THR A 130 7.49 -1.39 -9.67
CA THR A 130 8.82 -1.92 -9.28
C THR A 130 8.69 -3.20 -8.45
N LEU A 131 7.73 -3.26 -7.52
CA LEU A 131 7.53 -4.44 -6.69
C LEU A 131 7.06 -5.66 -7.51
N ASP A 132 6.23 -5.48 -8.54
CA ASP A 132 5.85 -6.57 -9.46
C ASP A 132 7.07 -7.16 -10.16
N TYR A 133 7.97 -6.29 -10.67
CA TYR A 133 9.23 -6.72 -11.27
C TYR A 133 10.13 -7.47 -10.29
N LEU A 134 10.31 -6.94 -9.07
CA LEU A 134 11.20 -7.53 -8.07
C LEU A 134 10.74 -8.92 -7.62
N LEU A 135 9.43 -9.10 -7.44
CA LEU A 135 8.85 -10.36 -6.97
C LEU A 135 8.65 -11.38 -8.10
N PHE A 136 8.28 -10.92 -9.30
CA PHE A 136 7.89 -11.77 -10.42
C PHE A 136 8.59 -11.41 -11.73
N PRO A 137 9.93 -11.37 -11.77
CA PRO A 137 10.67 -10.87 -12.94
C PRO A 137 10.41 -11.67 -14.23
N SER A 138 10.00 -12.93 -14.13
CA SER A 138 9.63 -13.76 -15.28
C SER A 138 8.21 -13.53 -15.80
N GLU A 139 7.34 -12.88 -15.04
CA GLU A 139 5.95 -12.60 -15.43
C GLU A 139 5.65 -11.11 -15.60
N ALA A 140 6.50 -10.23 -15.07
CA ALA A 140 6.33 -8.79 -15.02
C ALA A 140 7.03 -8.07 -16.19
N GLY A 141 6.92 -8.61 -17.42
CA GLY A 141 7.53 -8.00 -18.61
C GLY A 141 7.03 -6.56 -18.86
N ASP A 142 5.74 -6.32 -18.62
CA ASP A 142 5.11 -5.01 -18.79
C ASP A 142 5.59 -3.98 -17.74
N ALA A 143 6.13 -4.43 -16.59
CA ALA A 143 6.67 -3.54 -15.58
C ALA A 143 7.86 -2.74 -16.11
N ALA A 144 8.77 -3.40 -16.84
CA ALA A 144 9.94 -2.73 -17.41
C ALA A 144 9.52 -1.68 -18.44
N ALA A 145 8.53 -1.99 -19.29
CA ALA A 145 8.00 -1.04 -20.27
C ALA A 145 7.38 0.20 -19.61
N PHE A 146 6.65 0.04 -18.51
CA PHE A 146 6.10 1.16 -17.76
C PHE A 146 7.18 2.00 -17.05
N LEU A 147 8.20 1.37 -16.49
CA LEU A 147 9.22 2.07 -15.69
C LEU A 147 10.29 2.78 -16.53
N ASP A 148 10.51 2.34 -17.77
CA ASP A 148 11.59 2.82 -18.64
C ASP A 148 11.50 4.32 -18.98
N PRO A 149 10.35 4.89 -19.42
CA PRO A 149 10.25 6.33 -19.69
C PRO A 149 10.52 7.19 -18.45
N LEU A 150 10.14 6.70 -17.27
CA LEU A 150 10.40 7.39 -16.01
C LEU A 150 11.89 7.34 -15.64
N ALA A 151 12.57 6.22 -15.89
CA ALA A 151 14.02 6.12 -15.68
C ALA A 151 14.78 7.08 -16.59
N THR A 152 14.43 7.17 -17.87
CA THR A 152 15.02 8.14 -18.82
C THR A 152 14.71 9.58 -18.41
N HIS A 153 13.49 9.86 -17.95
CA HIS A 153 13.16 11.18 -17.45
C HIS A 153 14.03 11.53 -16.23
N LEU A 154 14.18 10.62 -15.26
CA LEU A 154 15.04 10.83 -14.10
C LEU A 154 16.53 11.00 -14.47
N GLU A 155 17.03 10.30 -15.49
CA GLU A 155 18.38 10.48 -16.00
C GLU A 155 18.63 11.95 -16.38
N GLY A 156 17.68 12.58 -17.08
CA GLY A 156 17.73 14.00 -17.45
C GLY A 156 17.52 14.97 -16.28
N LYS A 157 17.14 14.47 -15.10
CA LYS A 157 16.89 15.26 -13.88
C LYS A 157 17.96 15.11 -12.82
N GLU A 158 19.04 14.39 -13.11
CA GLU A 158 20.14 14.17 -12.19
C GLU A 158 21.43 14.72 -12.81
N THR A 159 22.19 15.50 -12.04
CA THR A 159 23.52 15.96 -12.45
C THR A 159 24.48 15.96 -11.25
N ASN A 160 25.52 15.14 -11.31
CA ASN A 160 26.61 15.08 -10.32
C ASN A 160 26.14 14.83 -8.87
N GLY A 161 25.20 13.91 -8.69
CA GLY A 161 24.56 13.58 -7.41
C GLY A 161 23.42 14.52 -7.00
N ASN A 162 23.05 15.50 -7.83
CA ASN A 162 22.03 16.50 -7.52
C ASN A 162 20.79 16.31 -8.40
N TRP A 163 19.66 16.06 -7.73
CA TRP A 163 18.35 15.97 -8.35
C TRP A 163 17.76 17.36 -8.59
N ALA A 164 17.20 17.57 -9.78
CA ALA A 164 16.44 18.76 -10.13
C ALA A 164 15.27 18.99 -9.15
N THR A 165 14.93 20.25 -8.92
CA THR A 165 13.81 20.63 -8.05
C THR A 165 12.45 20.44 -8.72
N ALA A 166 12.42 20.22 -10.04
CA ALA A 166 11.21 20.00 -10.82
C ALA A 166 11.37 18.81 -11.77
N LEU A 167 10.30 18.03 -11.92
CA LEU A 167 10.12 17.09 -13.02
C LEU A 167 9.41 17.80 -14.17
N ASP A 168 9.60 17.31 -15.39
CA ASP A 168 8.89 17.85 -16.55
C ASP A 168 7.44 17.41 -16.54
N VAL A 169 6.59 18.31 -17.04
CA VAL A 169 5.19 18.04 -17.37
C VAL A 169 5.00 18.21 -18.86
N ASP A 170 4.06 17.47 -19.41
CA ASP A 170 3.66 17.57 -20.80
C ASP A 170 2.17 17.89 -20.85
N GLY A 171 1.84 19.13 -21.19
CA GLY A 171 0.45 19.59 -21.25
C GLY A 171 -0.40 18.89 -22.32
N SER A 172 0.19 18.01 -23.13
CA SER A 172 -0.54 17.15 -24.06
C SER A 172 -1.00 15.80 -23.47
N CYS A 173 -0.55 15.45 -22.27
CA CYS A 173 -0.95 14.26 -21.55
C CYS A 173 -1.76 14.59 -20.27
N LEU A 174 -2.08 13.58 -19.46
CA LEU A 174 -2.96 13.73 -18.29
C LEU A 174 -2.31 14.41 -17.07
N VAL A 175 -0.98 14.50 -17.04
CA VAL A 175 -0.23 15.12 -15.94
C VAL A 175 0.10 16.57 -16.31
N ASP A 176 -0.61 17.52 -15.71
CA ASP A 176 -0.43 18.95 -15.96
C ASP A 176 0.44 19.66 -14.91
N SER A 177 0.72 19.00 -13.80
CA SER A 177 1.44 19.57 -12.66
C SER A 177 2.19 18.50 -11.89
N VAL A 178 3.24 18.92 -11.20
CA VAL A 178 4.03 18.08 -10.29
C VAL A 178 4.06 18.77 -8.95
N HIS A 179 3.89 18.01 -7.87
CA HIS A 179 4.01 18.55 -6.52
C HIS A 179 5.38 19.25 -6.33
N SER A 180 5.37 20.54 -5.99
CA SER A 180 6.54 21.43 -6.07
C SER A 180 7.77 21.01 -5.25
N SER A 181 7.56 20.18 -4.23
CA SER A 181 8.63 19.65 -3.35
C SER A 181 8.89 18.15 -3.54
N TRP A 182 8.62 17.60 -4.73
CA TRP A 182 8.72 16.16 -5.01
C TRP A 182 10.05 15.55 -4.55
N SER A 183 11.20 16.18 -4.87
CA SER A 183 12.52 15.62 -4.59
C SER A 183 12.94 15.75 -3.12
N TRP A 184 12.25 16.58 -2.35
CA TRP A 184 12.50 16.77 -0.92
C TRP A 184 11.58 15.92 -0.03
N ASN A 185 10.37 15.64 -0.52
CA ASN A 185 9.36 14.83 0.14
C ASN A 185 9.59 13.33 -0.15
N MET A 186 9.93 12.55 0.88
CA MET A 186 10.27 11.13 0.65
C MET A 186 9.08 10.27 0.27
N PHE A 187 7.85 10.68 0.59
CA PHE A 187 6.64 10.04 0.05
C PHE A 187 6.43 10.26 -1.45
N MET A 188 7.20 11.18 -2.07
CA MET A 188 7.26 11.38 -3.52
C MET A 188 8.53 10.77 -4.07
N ALA A 189 9.69 11.32 -3.68
CA ALA A 189 10.99 10.94 -4.22
C ALA A 189 11.29 9.46 -4.04
N GLY A 190 10.99 8.90 -2.86
CA GLY A 190 11.28 7.52 -2.53
C GLY A 190 10.63 6.52 -3.50
N PRO A 191 9.30 6.55 -3.69
CA PRO A 191 8.62 5.77 -4.71
C PRO A 191 9.11 6.08 -6.13
N THR A 192 9.28 7.35 -6.50
CA THR A 192 9.71 7.73 -7.85
C THR A 192 11.06 7.12 -8.20
N PHE A 193 12.03 7.14 -7.28
CA PHE A 193 13.36 6.55 -7.49
C PHE A 193 13.33 5.03 -7.64
N SER A 194 12.27 4.34 -7.22
CA SER A 194 12.23 2.88 -7.33
C SER A 194 12.21 2.39 -8.78
N CYS A 195 11.83 3.22 -9.76
CA CYS A 195 11.89 2.84 -11.17
C CYS A 195 13.30 2.43 -11.61
N LEU A 196 14.33 3.03 -11.00
CA LEU A 196 15.74 2.78 -11.31
C LEU A 196 16.19 1.37 -10.93
N VAL A 197 15.44 0.64 -10.11
CA VAL A 197 15.77 -0.73 -9.71
C VAL A 197 15.51 -1.74 -10.84
N CYS A 198 14.50 -1.48 -11.69
CA CYS A 198 14.25 -2.27 -12.89
C CYS A 198 15.24 -1.85 -13.98
N PRO A 199 15.97 -2.76 -14.65
CA PRO A 199 16.83 -2.42 -15.78
C PRO A 199 16.04 -1.65 -16.84
N ALA A 200 16.50 -0.44 -17.17
CA ALA A 200 15.93 0.39 -18.22
C ALA A 200 16.65 0.08 -19.53
N ASN A 201 15.91 -0.04 -20.62
CA ASN A 201 16.47 -0.20 -21.96
C ASN A 201 17.02 1.12 -22.51
N SER A 202 16.44 2.24 -22.04
CA SER A 202 16.71 3.58 -22.55
C SER A 202 17.78 4.35 -21.76
N VAL A 203 18.32 3.76 -20.69
CA VAL A 203 19.39 4.35 -19.85
C VAL A 203 20.58 3.40 -19.84
N GLN A 204 21.80 3.93 -19.97
CA GLN A 204 23.01 3.11 -19.91
C GLN A 204 23.18 2.48 -18.51
N GLU A 205 23.63 1.23 -18.43
CA GLU A 205 23.70 0.48 -17.16
C GLU A 205 24.54 1.20 -16.08
N ASP A 206 25.75 1.64 -16.43
CA ASP A 206 26.62 2.38 -15.51
C ASP A 206 25.95 3.67 -15.05
N ARG A 207 25.29 4.38 -15.99
CA ARG A 207 24.57 5.61 -15.66
C ARG A 207 23.38 5.34 -14.75
N GLN A 208 22.63 4.27 -14.98
CA GLN A 208 21.51 3.86 -14.13
C GLN A 208 21.99 3.53 -12.72
N GLN A 209 23.17 2.90 -12.58
CA GLN A 209 23.78 2.65 -11.26
C GLN A 209 24.14 3.95 -10.54
N GLU A 210 24.71 4.95 -11.24
CA GLU A 210 24.95 6.28 -10.67
C GLU A 210 23.67 6.96 -10.18
N LEU A 211 22.56 6.79 -10.91
CA LEU A 211 21.24 7.30 -10.52
C LEU A 211 20.75 6.60 -9.24
N ILE A 212 20.89 5.28 -9.13
CA ILE A 212 20.53 4.53 -7.91
C ILE A 212 21.36 5.04 -6.72
N ASP A 213 22.67 5.25 -6.91
CA ASP A 213 23.55 5.75 -5.86
C ASP A 213 23.17 7.17 -5.42
N ALA A 214 22.83 8.05 -6.38
CA ALA A 214 22.37 9.41 -6.10
C ALA A 214 21.02 9.42 -5.37
N ALA A 215 20.10 8.53 -5.75
CA ALA A 215 18.82 8.33 -5.06
C ALA A 215 19.04 7.79 -3.64
N GLY A 216 19.93 6.81 -3.48
CA GLY A 216 20.31 6.22 -2.20
C GLY A 216 20.89 7.26 -1.24
N ARG A 217 21.80 8.12 -1.71
CA ARG A 217 22.33 9.26 -0.92
C ARG A 217 21.23 10.23 -0.51
N ARG A 218 20.26 10.51 -1.40
CA ARG A 218 19.11 11.38 -1.08
C ARG A 218 18.25 10.78 0.03
N VAL A 219 17.88 9.50 -0.08
CA VAL A 219 17.06 8.82 0.93
C VAL A 219 17.81 8.73 2.26
N ALA A 220 19.09 8.35 2.24
CA ALA A 220 19.94 8.25 3.44
C ALA A 220 20.18 9.59 4.15
N SER A 221 19.98 10.73 3.46
CA SER A 221 20.10 12.07 4.06
C SER A 221 18.90 12.47 4.93
N LYS A 222 17.86 11.62 5.01
CA LYS A 222 16.61 11.91 5.71
C LYS A 222 16.45 11.05 6.96
N ALA A 223 15.85 11.62 8.01
CA ALA A 223 15.50 10.90 9.22
C ALA A 223 14.04 10.43 9.17
N ILE A 224 13.76 9.29 9.81
CA ILE A 224 12.39 8.78 9.99
C ILE A 224 11.76 9.52 11.16
N GLU A 225 11.01 10.58 10.86
CA GLU A 225 10.44 11.48 11.88
C GLU A 225 8.90 11.48 11.89
N ASP A 226 8.27 11.02 10.81
CA ASP A 226 6.82 11.00 10.69
C ASP A 226 6.33 9.68 10.08
N TYR A 227 5.03 9.42 10.22
CA TYR A 227 4.43 8.20 9.69
C TYR A 227 4.59 8.08 8.18
N TYR A 228 4.34 9.14 7.42
CA TYR A 228 4.14 9.03 6.00
C TYR A 228 5.45 9.08 5.20
N SER A 229 6.20 10.18 5.31
CA SER A 229 7.53 10.29 4.72
C SER A 229 8.50 9.31 5.36
N GLY A 230 8.41 9.11 6.68
CA GLY A 230 9.28 8.16 7.40
C GLY A 230 9.09 6.71 6.95
N SER A 231 7.85 6.29 6.67
CA SER A 231 7.60 4.96 6.08
C SER A 231 8.26 4.83 4.70
N TRP A 232 8.17 5.87 3.87
CA TRP A 232 8.79 5.84 2.54
C TRP A 232 10.32 5.89 2.59
N ILE A 233 10.93 6.53 3.59
CA ILE A 233 12.38 6.43 3.80
C ILE A 233 12.77 4.95 4.04
N ALA A 234 12.05 4.24 4.91
CA ALA A 234 12.33 2.83 5.18
C ALA A 234 12.11 1.94 3.95
N ILE A 235 10.96 2.09 3.28
CA ILE A 235 10.59 1.31 2.08
C ILE A 235 11.60 1.55 0.95
N SER A 236 11.96 2.80 0.68
CA SER A 236 12.92 3.14 -0.38
C SER A 236 14.33 2.74 -0.03
N THR A 237 14.74 2.77 1.24
CA THR A 237 16.04 2.24 1.66
C THR A 237 16.16 0.76 1.31
N ILE A 238 15.15 -0.04 1.65
CA ILE A 238 15.12 -1.47 1.30
C ILE A 238 15.12 -1.62 -0.22
N THR A 239 14.21 -0.93 -0.91
CA THR A 239 14.00 -1.09 -2.35
C THR A 239 15.23 -0.73 -3.18
N LEU A 240 15.90 0.39 -2.87
CA LEU A 240 17.09 0.82 -3.60
C LEU A 240 18.29 -0.07 -3.31
N HIS A 241 18.39 -0.62 -2.09
CA HIS A 241 19.45 -1.58 -1.75
C HIS A 241 19.36 -2.85 -2.61
N LEU A 242 18.14 -3.31 -2.97
CA LEU A 242 17.95 -4.42 -3.92
C LEU A 242 18.52 -4.12 -5.31
N GLY A 243 18.48 -2.85 -5.72
CA GLY A 243 19.08 -2.40 -6.98
C GLY A 243 20.60 -2.40 -6.97
N LEU A 244 21.24 -2.34 -5.80
CA LEU A 244 22.70 -2.36 -5.65
C LEU A 244 23.31 -3.76 -5.73
N GLU A 245 22.50 -4.80 -5.58
CA GLU A 245 22.95 -6.21 -5.57
C GLU A 245 22.85 -6.88 -6.95
N LYS A 246 22.75 -6.09 -8.04
CA LYS A 246 22.86 -6.64 -9.40
C LYS A 246 24.17 -7.45 -9.49
N PRO A 247 24.14 -8.71 -9.95
CA PRO A 247 25.33 -9.54 -9.99
C PRO A 247 26.30 -8.99 -11.04
N GLY A 248 27.26 -8.18 -10.60
CA GLY A 248 28.48 -7.93 -11.34
C GLY A 248 29.29 -9.22 -11.54
N PRO A 249 30.27 -9.24 -12.46
CA PRO A 249 31.11 -10.42 -12.68
C PRO A 249 31.77 -10.86 -11.37
N PRO A 250 31.98 -12.17 -11.16
CA PRO A 250 32.44 -12.70 -9.88
C PRO A 250 33.77 -12.06 -9.48
N SER A 251 33.76 -11.31 -8.38
CA SER A 251 34.98 -10.90 -7.69
C SER A 251 35.71 -12.14 -7.15
N PRO A 252 37.04 -12.11 -7.06
CA PRO A 252 37.84 -13.28 -6.68
C PRO A 252 37.43 -13.80 -5.29
N PRO A 253 37.54 -15.12 -5.06
CA PRO A 253 36.95 -15.77 -3.90
C PRO A 253 37.56 -15.23 -2.60
N ALA A 254 36.71 -14.65 -1.76
CA ALA A 254 37.05 -14.37 -0.38
C ALA A 254 37.23 -15.71 0.35
N THR A 255 38.33 -15.79 1.11
CA THR A 255 38.80 -16.99 1.81
C THR A 255 37.72 -17.59 2.72
N THR A 256 37.33 -18.83 2.43
CA THR A 256 36.37 -19.61 3.22
C THR A 256 36.95 -19.97 4.59
N VAL A 257 36.26 -19.61 5.67
CA VAL A 257 36.44 -20.22 6.99
C VAL A 257 35.25 -21.17 7.22
N PRO A 258 35.46 -22.45 7.58
CA PRO A 258 34.37 -23.38 7.76
C PRO A 258 33.73 -23.20 9.14
N VAL A 259 32.40 -23.10 9.18
CA VAL A 259 31.61 -23.25 10.41
C VAL A 259 30.66 -24.42 10.24
N THR A 260 30.87 -25.46 11.06
CA THR A 260 30.02 -26.63 11.17
C THR A 260 28.79 -26.28 12.01
N SER A 261 27.58 -26.56 11.51
CA SER A 261 26.35 -26.41 12.28
C SER A 261 25.63 -27.75 12.40
N THR A 262 25.28 -28.13 13.62
CA THR A 262 24.52 -29.34 13.95
C THR A 262 23.28 -28.91 14.72
N ILE A 263 22.10 -29.05 14.11
CA ILE A 263 20.83 -29.00 14.86
C ILE A 263 19.93 -30.13 14.34
N ALA A 264 19.45 -30.95 15.27
CA ALA A 264 18.53 -32.05 15.05
C ALA A 264 17.05 -31.56 15.07
N PRO A 265 16.12 -32.24 14.39
CA PRO A 265 14.72 -31.82 14.32
C PRO A 265 13.93 -32.30 15.54
N THR A 266 13.01 -31.46 16.03
CA THR A 266 11.97 -31.86 16.99
C THR A 266 10.59 -31.69 16.36
N THR A 267 9.81 -32.76 16.39
CA THR A 267 8.42 -32.81 15.93
C THR A 267 7.47 -32.34 17.04
N SER A 268 6.39 -31.64 16.68
CA SER A 268 5.22 -31.52 17.56
C SER A 268 3.93 -31.39 16.76
N SER A 269 2.87 -31.91 17.38
CA SER A 269 1.62 -32.43 16.81
C SER A 269 0.47 -31.42 16.79
N ASP A 270 -0.43 -31.64 15.84
CA ASP A 270 -1.71 -30.97 15.60
C ASP A 270 -2.65 -30.92 16.82
N SER A 271 -3.46 -29.85 16.89
CA SER A 271 -4.72 -29.83 17.63
C SER A 271 -5.74 -28.92 16.93
N THR A 272 -6.88 -29.52 16.61
CA THR A 272 -7.98 -28.98 15.82
C THR A 272 -8.88 -28.05 16.65
N GLY A 273 -9.04 -26.80 16.20
CA GLY A 273 -9.99 -25.84 16.74
C GLY A 273 -10.72 -25.12 15.60
N VAL A 274 -11.94 -25.56 15.31
CA VAL A 274 -12.81 -24.96 14.29
C VAL A 274 -13.34 -23.62 14.81
N LEU A 275 -12.92 -22.50 14.20
CA LEU A 275 -13.51 -21.18 14.42
C LEU A 275 -14.52 -20.88 13.31
N ALA A 276 -15.72 -20.47 13.72
CA ALA A 276 -16.85 -20.21 12.86
C ALA A 276 -16.62 -19.03 11.89
N ARG A 277 -17.15 -19.19 10.68
CA ARG A 277 -17.03 -18.34 9.49
C ARG A 277 -17.67 -16.95 9.70
N PRO A 278 -17.03 -15.82 9.34
CA PRO A 278 -17.74 -14.55 9.21
C PRO A 278 -18.69 -14.63 8.00
N GLN A 279 -19.95 -14.27 8.19
CA GLN A 279 -20.90 -14.18 7.08
C GLN A 279 -20.54 -13.03 6.15
N THR A 280 -20.62 -13.31 4.85
CA THR A 280 -20.46 -12.35 3.76
C THR A 280 -21.49 -11.22 3.89
N SER A 281 -21.04 -10.00 4.16
CA SER A 281 -21.88 -8.81 4.12
C SER A 281 -22.24 -8.49 2.66
N VAL A 282 -23.47 -8.84 2.27
CA VAL A 282 -24.05 -8.44 0.99
C VAL A 282 -24.43 -6.96 1.08
N CYS A 283 -23.89 -6.14 0.19
CA CYS A 283 -24.33 -4.75 0.05
C CYS A 283 -25.72 -4.74 -0.60
N SER A 284 -26.75 -4.29 0.12
CA SER A 284 -28.04 -3.91 -0.47
C SER A 284 -28.05 -2.42 -0.83
N PRO A 285 -28.80 -2.01 -1.86
CA PRO A 285 -28.86 -0.63 -2.31
C PRO A 285 -29.73 0.19 -1.35
N GLY A 286 -29.11 0.79 -0.33
CA GLY A 286 -29.78 1.68 0.61
C GLY A 286 -28.83 2.24 1.65
N GLY A 287 -28.15 3.35 1.32
CA GLY A 287 -27.32 4.15 2.23
C GLY A 287 -25.91 3.61 2.43
N VAL A 288 -24.90 4.31 1.89
CA VAL A 288 -23.49 4.09 2.22
C VAL A 288 -23.28 4.54 3.67
N CYS A 289 -22.64 3.73 4.51
CA CYS A 289 -22.26 4.11 5.87
C CYS A 289 -20.86 4.72 5.89
N SER A 290 -20.59 5.60 6.86
CA SER A 290 -19.27 6.23 7.01
C SER A 290 -18.29 5.31 7.75
N GLU A 291 -17.01 5.40 7.41
CA GLU A 291 -15.93 4.68 8.09
C GLU A 291 -15.61 5.32 9.46
N ALA A 292 -14.78 4.63 10.25
CA ALA A 292 -14.26 5.19 11.50
C ALA A 292 -13.59 6.56 11.25
N SER A 293 -13.94 7.54 12.09
CA SER A 293 -13.43 8.92 12.00
C SER A 293 -13.86 9.76 10.78
N GLU A 294 -14.65 9.23 9.84
CA GLU A 294 -15.24 9.98 8.73
C GLU A 294 -16.50 10.74 9.18
N ASP A 295 -16.81 11.85 8.48
CA ASP A 295 -18.06 12.57 8.72
C ASP A 295 -19.28 11.69 8.41
N CYS A 296 -20.08 11.42 9.44
CA CYS A 296 -21.23 10.53 9.34
C CYS A 296 -22.58 11.27 9.38
N ARG A 297 -22.59 12.61 9.36
CA ARG A 297 -23.84 13.39 9.36
C ARG A 297 -24.73 13.11 8.17
N ALA A 298 -24.15 12.82 7.00
CA ALA A 298 -24.90 12.53 5.78
C ALA A 298 -25.41 11.07 5.73
N THR A 299 -24.67 10.14 6.34
CA THR A 299 -24.92 8.69 6.23
C THR A 299 -25.76 8.16 7.38
N GLY A 300 -25.63 8.73 8.59
CA GLY A 300 -26.34 8.31 9.80
C GLY A 300 -26.06 6.85 10.20
N CYS A 301 -24.99 6.26 9.69
CA CYS A 301 -24.60 4.89 9.99
C CYS A 301 -23.09 4.70 9.84
N CYS A 302 -22.56 3.66 10.50
CA CYS A 302 -21.14 3.36 10.54
C CYS A 302 -20.85 1.99 9.92
N VAL A 303 -19.78 1.89 9.14
CA VAL A 303 -19.37 0.64 8.48
C VAL A 303 -18.96 -0.42 9.51
N ASN A 304 -18.22 -0.02 10.54
CA ASN A 304 -17.72 -0.96 11.55
C ASN A 304 -18.79 -1.27 12.60
N ALA A 305 -19.09 -2.55 12.77
CA ALA A 305 -19.96 -3.03 13.84
C ALA A 305 -19.43 -2.61 15.21
N GLY A 306 -20.30 -2.01 16.04
CA GLY A 306 -19.95 -1.48 17.36
C GLY A 306 -19.54 -0.01 17.38
N LEU A 307 -19.49 0.67 16.23
CA LEU A 307 -19.40 2.13 16.18
C LEU A 307 -20.79 2.75 16.07
N THR A 308 -20.92 3.95 16.62
CA THR A 308 -22.12 4.77 16.52
C THR A 308 -21.72 6.14 15.98
N CYS A 309 -22.56 6.70 15.12
CA CYS A 309 -22.35 8.04 14.60
C CYS A 309 -22.71 9.04 15.68
N TYR A 310 -21.70 9.66 16.29
CA TYR A 310 -21.89 10.67 17.33
C TYR A 310 -21.58 12.04 16.78
N GLU A 311 -22.45 13.00 17.05
CA GLU A 311 -22.26 14.40 16.74
C GLU A 311 -21.23 15.03 17.67
N LYS A 312 -20.31 15.81 17.10
CA LYS A 312 -19.46 16.74 17.83
C LYS A 312 -20.18 18.06 17.98
N ASN A 313 -20.62 18.63 16.87
CA ASN A 313 -21.32 19.90 16.75
C ASN A 313 -22.09 19.93 15.41
N ASP A 314 -22.78 21.03 15.12
CA ASP A 314 -23.57 21.21 13.89
C ASP A 314 -22.77 20.94 12.59
N TYR A 315 -21.44 21.06 12.64
CA TYR A 315 -20.53 20.96 11.50
C TYR A 315 -19.77 19.64 11.42
N TRP A 316 -19.89 18.73 12.40
CA TRP A 316 -19.12 17.49 12.41
C TRP A 316 -19.76 16.38 13.24
N ALA A 317 -19.80 15.16 12.72
CA ALA A 317 -20.07 13.94 13.48
C ALA A 317 -19.15 12.84 12.97
N ASN A 318 -18.73 11.89 13.81
CA ASN A 318 -17.98 10.75 13.29
C ASN A 318 -18.32 9.42 13.96
N CYS A 319 -17.98 8.34 13.26
CA CYS A 319 -18.14 6.98 13.74
C CYS A 319 -17.12 6.65 14.84
N ARG A 320 -17.60 6.49 16.07
CA ARG A 320 -16.77 6.18 17.25
C ARG A 320 -17.46 5.18 18.18
N GLN A 321 -16.66 4.48 18.97
CA GLN A 321 -17.14 3.42 19.87
C GLN A 321 -17.84 3.99 21.11
N SER A 322 -17.36 5.12 21.62
CA SER A 322 -17.92 5.83 22.76
C SER A 322 -17.79 7.33 22.54
N CYS A 323 -18.66 8.11 23.20
CA CYS A 323 -18.63 9.57 23.17
C CYS A 323 -18.92 10.12 24.57
N GLU A 324 -18.14 11.09 25.01
CA GLU A 324 -18.33 11.77 26.30
C GLU A 324 -18.80 13.22 26.06
N PRO A 325 -20.03 13.59 26.47
CA PRO A 325 -20.55 14.93 26.26
C PRO A 325 -19.67 16.00 26.91
N GLY A 326 -19.35 17.05 26.16
CA GLY A 326 -18.50 18.15 26.61
C GLY A 326 -16.98 17.89 26.50
N ALA A 327 -16.55 16.70 26.07
CA ALA A 327 -15.14 16.42 25.83
C ALA A 327 -14.58 17.33 24.72
N ILE A 328 -13.32 17.71 24.84
CA ILE A 328 -12.55 18.44 23.82
C ILE A 328 -11.46 17.49 23.33
N ASP A 329 -11.32 17.33 22.01
CA ASP A 329 -10.23 16.53 21.44
C ASP A 329 -8.97 17.41 21.33
N PRO A 330 -7.90 17.13 22.09
CA PRO A 330 -6.68 17.93 22.06
C PRO A 330 -5.89 17.78 20.76
N ASN A 331 -6.24 16.81 19.91
CA ASN A 331 -5.58 16.61 18.61
C ASN A 331 -6.21 17.45 17.49
N ASP A 332 -7.36 18.09 17.74
CA ASP A 332 -7.90 19.07 16.80
C ASP A 332 -7.00 20.32 16.75
N ALA A 333 -6.97 20.97 15.58
CA ALA A 333 -6.38 22.30 15.48
C ALA A 333 -7.04 23.24 16.52
N PRO A 334 -6.29 24.19 17.11
CA PRO A 334 -6.80 25.04 18.19
C PRO A 334 -8.15 25.71 17.90
N GLU A 335 -8.41 26.08 16.65
CA GLU A 335 -9.66 26.67 16.18
C GLU A 335 -10.85 25.71 16.11
N TYR A 336 -10.63 24.39 16.13
CA TYR A 336 -11.65 23.34 16.02
C TYR A 336 -11.83 22.51 17.30
N GLN A 337 -11.11 22.84 18.37
CA GLN A 337 -11.25 22.27 19.72
C GLN A 337 -12.59 22.68 20.36
N THR A 338 -13.67 22.10 19.84
CA THR A 338 -15.06 22.36 20.24
C THR A 338 -15.65 21.16 20.98
N PRO A 339 -16.55 21.38 21.95
CA PRO A 339 -17.10 20.31 22.79
C PRO A 339 -17.96 19.36 21.98
N TRP A 340 -17.89 18.05 22.30
CA TRP A 340 -18.76 17.04 21.70
C TRP A 340 -20.18 17.09 22.30
N THR A 341 -21.22 17.16 21.46
CA THR A 341 -22.62 17.00 21.91
C THR A 341 -22.97 15.54 22.19
N CYS A 342 -22.32 14.61 21.49
CA CYS A 342 -22.57 13.17 21.54
C CYS A 342 -24.01 12.77 21.20
N THR A 343 -24.71 13.59 20.43
CA THR A 343 -26.03 13.21 19.92
C THR A 343 -25.86 12.14 18.85
N VAL A 344 -26.63 11.05 18.95
CA VAL A 344 -26.56 9.94 17.98
C VAL A 344 -27.31 10.31 16.72
N ILE A 345 -26.66 10.16 15.56
CA ILE A 345 -27.27 10.42 14.25
C ILE A 345 -27.56 9.07 13.58
N GLY A 346 -28.85 8.74 13.46
CA GLY A 346 -29.36 7.54 12.78
C GLY A 346 -29.33 6.26 13.64
N GLY A 347 -30.45 5.50 13.64
CA GLY A 347 -30.61 4.20 14.30
C GLY A 347 -31.79 4.09 15.26
N SER A 348 -32.91 3.49 14.81
CA SER A 348 -34.00 2.98 15.64
C SER A 348 -33.66 1.59 16.20
N THR A 349 -33.72 1.40 17.51
CA THR A 349 -33.44 0.14 18.26
C THR A 349 -34.56 -0.93 18.18
N PRO A 350 -34.29 -2.23 18.45
CA PRO A 350 -34.40 -2.81 19.81
C PRO A 350 -33.20 -3.76 20.20
N SER A 351 -32.49 -3.57 21.33
CA SER A 351 -32.69 -4.10 22.73
C SER A 351 -31.99 -5.45 23.02
N PRO A 352 -31.52 -5.81 24.27
CA PRO A 352 -30.92 -5.04 25.38
C PRO A 352 -29.47 -5.47 25.72
N SER A 353 -28.77 -4.63 26.50
CA SER A 353 -27.39 -4.82 26.99
C SER A 353 -27.24 -5.90 28.08
N PRO A 354 -26.09 -6.60 28.18
CA PRO A 354 -25.64 -7.24 29.42
C PRO A 354 -24.97 -6.21 30.35
N GLN A 355 -25.36 -6.23 31.61
CA GLN A 355 -24.88 -5.41 32.74
C GLN A 355 -23.37 -5.66 33.05
N PRO A 356 -22.62 -4.70 33.66
CA PRO A 356 -21.18 -4.82 33.87
C PRO A 356 -20.82 -5.81 34.99
N SER A 357 -19.76 -6.59 34.79
CA SER A 357 -19.07 -7.36 35.84
C SER A 357 -17.94 -6.52 36.46
N PRO A 358 -17.57 -6.74 37.75
CA PRO A 358 -16.83 -5.76 38.55
C PRO A 358 -15.35 -5.61 38.15
N SER A 359 -14.82 -4.41 38.39
CA SER A 359 -13.44 -4.02 38.09
C SER A 359 -12.39 -4.84 38.88
N PRO A 360 -11.24 -5.20 38.27
CA PRO A 360 -10.11 -5.77 39.00
C PRO A 360 -9.38 -4.71 39.84
N PRO A 361 -8.65 -5.12 40.91
CA PRO A 361 -7.96 -4.21 41.82
C PRO A 361 -6.80 -3.47 41.13
N PRO A 362 -6.35 -2.32 41.69
CA PRO A 362 -5.32 -1.49 41.06
C PRO A 362 -3.98 -2.24 40.93
N SER A 363 -3.34 -2.10 39.76
CA SER A 363 -1.98 -2.58 39.53
C SER A 363 -0.96 -1.81 40.37
N PRO A 364 0.12 -2.46 40.83
CA PRO A 364 1.18 -1.81 41.60
C PRO A 364 2.02 -0.85 40.74
N THR A 365 2.58 0.15 41.43
CA THR A 365 3.42 1.25 40.96
C THR A 365 4.56 0.78 40.03
N PRO A 366 4.96 1.55 38.99
CA PRO A 366 6.05 1.15 38.11
C PRO A 366 7.40 1.14 38.84
N SER A 367 8.16 0.06 38.65
CA SER A 367 9.59 0.01 38.98
C SER A 367 10.40 0.89 38.00
N PRO A 368 11.60 1.35 38.37
CA PRO A 368 12.38 2.28 37.56
C PRO A 368 12.76 1.69 36.20
N ALA A 369 12.77 2.54 35.18
CA ALA A 369 13.17 2.20 33.82
C ALA A 369 14.61 1.64 33.77
N PRO A 370 14.87 0.57 33.00
CA PRO A 370 16.24 0.18 32.70
C PRO A 370 16.89 1.20 31.75
N ASN A 371 18.19 1.42 31.95
CA ASN A 371 19.03 2.33 31.16
C ASN A 371 18.98 2.03 29.64
N PRO A 372 19.24 3.05 28.80
CA PRO A 372 19.16 2.93 27.35
C PRO A 372 20.15 1.88 26.82
N VAL A 373 19.64 0.95 26.02
CA VAL A 373 20.45 0.02 25.23
C VAL A 373 21.01 0.80 24.03
N PRO A 374 22.34 0.77 23.77
CA PRO A 374 22.93 1.37 22.58
C PRO A 374 22.31 0.80 21.29
N GLY A 375 22.12 1.68 20.31
CA GLY A 375 21.33 1.46 19.10
C GLY A 375 21.59 0.14 18.38
N MET A 376 20.49 -0.50 17.97
CA MET A 376 20.53 -1.49 16.89
C MET A 376 20.85 -0.76 15.58
N ALA A 377 22.13 -0.57 15.33
CA ALA A 377 22.62 -0.62 13.97
C ALA A 377 22.40 -2.04 13.46
N PHE A 378 21.62 -2.21 12.40
CA PHE A 378 21.50 -3.49 11.71
C PHE A 378 22.88 -3.87 11.15
N THR A 379 23.55 -4.84 11.79
CA THR A 379 24.84 -5.35 11.32
C THR A 379 24.62 -6.30 10.14
N THR A 380 25.13 -5.91 8.96
CA THR A 380 25.13 -6.68 7.70
C THR A 380 26.19 -7.78 7.70
N GLY A 381 26.12 -8.72 8.64
CA GLY A 381 27.16 -9.73 8.89
C GLY A 381 26.97 -11.09 8.21
N THR A 382 25.79 -11.42 7.69
CA THR A 382 25.51 -12.73 7.09
C THR A 382 24.73 -12.52 5.80
N ALA A 383 25.45 -12.51 4.68
CA ALA A 383 24.93 -12.17 3.36
C ALA A 383 23.92 -13.22 2.87
N GLY A 384 22.64 -12.84 2.86
CA GLY A 384 21.71 -13.18 1.79
C GLY A 384 21.37 -11.87 1.10
N SER A 385 21.30 -11.86 -0.23
CA SER A 385 20.88 -10.68 -0.99
C SER A 385 19.59 -10.11 -0.40
N GLY A 386 19.40 -8.80 -0.39
CA GLY A 386 18.11 -8.19 -0.08
C GLY A 386 16.96 -8.84 -0.85
N LYS A 387 17.22 -9.44 -2.03
CA LYS A 387 16.26 -10.31 -2.74
C LYS A 387 15.86 -11.52 -1.89
N ALA A 388 16.81 -12.23 -1.28
CA ALA A 388 16.53 -13.33 -0.34
C ALA A 388 15.72 -12.84 0.88
N ARG A 389 16.01 -11.64 1.41
CA ARG A 389 15.22 -11.05 2.51
C ARG A 389 13.81 -10.64 2.10
N LEU A 390 13.62 -10.18 0.87
CA LEU A 390 12.29 -9.91 0.33
C LEU A 390 11.48 -11.20 0.23
N PHE A 391 12.10 -12.31 -0.20
CA PHE A 391 11.45 -13.62 -0.20
C PHE A 391 11.17 -14.15 1.21
N GLU A 392 12.06 -13.94 2.19
CA GLU A 392 11.76 -14.24 3.60
C GLU A 392 10.54 -13.45 4.12
N PHE A 393 10.40 -12.19 3.71
CA PHE A 393 9.24 -11.37 4.05
C PHE A 393 7.96 -11.85 3.35
N VAL A 394 8.05 -12.27 2.08
CA VAL A 394 6.93 -12.88 1.33
C VAL A 394 6.51 -14.21 1.93
N ASP A 395 7.47 -15.06 2.31
CA ASP A 395 7.22 -16.32 3.00
C ASP A 395 6.58 -16.06 4.37
N ALA A 396 7.02 -15.04 5.10
CA ALA A 396 6.40 -14.64 6.36
C ALA A 396 4.96 -14.12 6.20
N LEU A 397 4.68 -13.36 5.14
CA LEU A 397 3.32 -12.89 4.80
C LEU A 397 2.40 -14.04 4.37
N THR A 398 2.94 -15.10 3.77
CA THR A 398 2.17 -16.24 3.26
C THR A 398 2.06 -17.40 4.28
N ALA A 399 2.90 -17.47 5.31
CA ALA A 399 2.96 -18.61 6.23
C ALA A 399 2.19 -18.49 7.56
N LEU A 400 1.55 -17.36 7.89
CA LEU A 400 0.98 -17.14 9.24
C LEU A 400 -0.56 -17.26 9.33
N PRO A 401 -1.10 -18.32 9.95
CA PRO A 401 -2.40 -18.30 10.60
C PRO A 401 -2.24 -17.81 12.06
N ALA A 402 -2.96 -16.76 12.46
CA ALA A 402 -2.85 -16.24 13.83
C ALA A 402 -3.80 -16.95 14.80
N ALA A 403 -3.28 -17.91 15.57
CA ALA A 403 -3.85 -18.30 16.86
C ALA A 403 -2.75 -18.23 17.95
N GLY A 404 -2.92 -17.33 18.91
CA GLY A 404 -2.16 -17.35 20.18
C GLY A 404 -0.87 -16.52 20.30
N SER A 405 -0.52 -15.62 19.36
CA SER A 405 0.68 -14.76 19.51
C SER A 405 0.34 -13.35 20.03
N LYS A 406 1.24 -12.76 20.83
CA LYS A 406 1.16 -11.36 21.31
C LYS A 406 1.72 -10.33 20.32
N TYR A 407 1.83 -10.65 19.03
CA TYR A 407 2.31 -9.72 17.99
C TYR A 407 1.37 -9.70 16.77
N ARG A 408 1.12 -8.47 16.30
CA ARG A 408 -0.03 -8.03 15.49
C ARG A 408 -0.08 -8.65 14.09
N ALA A 409 -1.27 -9.09 13.69
CA ALA A 409 -1.65 -9.11 12.28
C ALA A 409 -1.53 -7.70 11.70
N VAL A 410 -0.89 -7.55 10.53
CA VAL A 410 -0.95 -6.30 9.76
C VAL A 410 -2.37 -6.20 9.19
N ARG A 411 -3.28 -5.63 9.99
CA ARG A 411 -4.51 -5.04 9.44
C ARG A 411 -4.10 -3.70 8.83
N SER A 412 -3.85 -3.69 7.53
CA SER A 412 -3.81 -2.45 6.75
C SER A 412 -5.24 -1.92 6.61
N SER A 413 -5.71 -1.18 7.61
CA SER A 413 -6.79 -0.21 7.40
C SER A 413 -6.16 1.06 6.82
N GLY A 414 -6.69 1.52 5.69
CA GLY A 414 -6.11 2.55 4.84
C GLY A 414 -5.74 3.86 5.53
N GLY A 415 -4.68 4.46 5.02
CA GLY A 415 -4.16 5.77 5.38
C GLY A 415 -2.83 5.98 4.67
N ALA A 416 -2.89 6.42 3.40
CA ALA A 416 -1.78 6.83 2.52
C ALA A 416 -0.66 5.80 2.21
N ALA A 417 -0.45 4.76 3.03
CA ALA A 417 0.45 3.62 2.82
C ALA A 417 -0.32 2.28 2.76
N GLY A 418 -1.50 2.29 2.13
CA GLY A 418 -2.40 1.13 2.11
C GLY A 418 -1.76 -0.12 1.50
N GLY A 419 -1.67 -1.19 2.29
CA GLY A 419 -1.33 -2.54 1.84
C GLY A 419 0.16 -2.79 1.64
N VAL A 420 0.86 -3.13 2.73
CA VAL A 420 1.84 -4.22 2.71
C VAL A 420 1.18 -5.41 3.39
#